data_AF-A0A3N4IZA1-F1
#
_entry.id   AF-A0A3N4IZA1-F1
#
_cell.length_a   1.000
_cell.length_b   1.000
_cell.length_c   1.000
_cell.angle_alpha   90.00
_cell.angle_beta   90.00
_cell.angle_gamma   90.00
#
_symmetry.space_group_name_H-M   'P 1'
#
loop_
_entity.id
_entity.type
_entity.pdbx_description
1 polymer ?
#
loop_
_entity_poly.entity_id
_entity_poly.type
_entity_poly.pdbx_seq_one_letter_code
_entity_poly.pdbx_strand_id
1 'polypeptide(L)'
;MSKESPPPTPTNMEFRLDGPCKPIHFDLESRAPTFPLWGPDCTHISRTLQQAVKTYCSDFDTIYAGIPGYILRSSYLLNNGCSYFSDSYPVRLRAITDRYLLFVLTELLPFAILRFRALSEEQMAEMTSQMLFASLLNEAVDKVTNDELVGGMIRKRIAAGLFREGQGRLVELGLEVMMEGLRMVMRKEVEIGYVELFGKVVYLRDMVSFVGMTIRSERMESAILGYVGEEGVNLEVVRAVGRVSAEIGARVECQSVEDGFYEGWS
;
A
#
# COMPACT_ATOMS: atom_id res chain seq x y z
N MET A 1 -16.49 55.45 25.73
CA MET A 1 -16.33 54.69 24.46
C MET A 1 -14.84 54.47 24.27
N SER A 2 -14.35 53.30 24.68
CA SER A 2 -12.93 52.95 24.58
C SER A 2 -12.64 52.50 23.16
N LYS A 3 -11.66 53.14 22.51
CA LYS A 3 -11.19 52.75 21.18
C LYS A 3 -10.34 51.48 21.33
N GLU A 4 -10.85 50.36 20.85
CA GLU A 4 -10.07 49.13 20.72
C GLU A 4 -9.05 49.29 19.59
N SER A 5 -7.80 48.97 19.90
CA SER A 5 -6.69 48.94 18.95
C SER A 5 -6.87 47.76 17.99
N PRO A 6 -6.59 47.93 16.69
CA PRO A 6 -6.65 46.82 15.75
C PRO A 6 -5.57 45.76 16.06
N PRO A 7 -5.85 44.46 15.81
CA PRO A 7 -4.90 43.39 16.04
C PRO A 7 -3.69 43.51 15.10
N PRO A 8 -2.49 43.10 15.55
CA PRO A 8 -1.27 43.18 14.75
C PRO A 8 -1.35 42.26 13.54
N THR A 9 -0.90 42.76 12.38
CA THR A 9 -0.81 42.00 11.14
C THR A 9 0.28 40.92 11.26
N PRO A 10 0.01 39.66 10.90
CA PRO A 10 1.00 38.60 10.97
C PRO A 10 2.16 38.91 10.03
N THR A 11 3.37 38.95 10.59
CA THR A 11 4.61 39.19 9.84
C THR A 11 4.97 37.92 9.08
N ASN A 12 5.17 38.03 7.76
CA ASN A 12 5.63 36.93 6.92
C ASN A 12 6.95 36.38 7.49
N MET A 13 6.93 35.12 7.96
CA MET A 13 8.13 34.36 8.29
C MET A 13 8.85 34.03 6.98
N GLU A 14 9.86 34.83 6.62
CA GLU A 14 10.86 34.42 5.63
C GLU A 14 11.69 33.28 6.22
N PHE A 15 11.40 32.04 5.79
CA PHE A 15 12.28 30.91 6.03
C PHE A 15 13.53 31.06 5.16
N ARG A 16 14.59 31.67 5.71
CA ARG A 16 15.92 31.64 5.11
C ARG A 16 16.59 30.30 5.43
N LEU A 17 16.68 29.43 4.43
CA LEU A 17 17.53 28.24 4.47
C LEU A 17 18.99 28.64 4.18
N ASP A 18 19.59 29.43 5.07
CA ASP A 18 20.99 29.82 4.98
C ASP A 18 21.87 28.75 5.62
N GLY A 19 22.23 27.74 4.84
CA GLY A 19 23.26 26.77 5.19
C GLY A 19 23.63 25.89 3.99
N PRO A 20 24.92 25.59 3.75
CA PRO A 20 25.29 24.64 2.71
C PRO A 20 24.64 23.29 3.05
N CYS A 21 23.76 22.80 2.16
CA CYS A 21 23.19 21.46 2.24
C CYS A 21 24.35 20.47 2.41
N LYS A 22 24.55 19.99 3.64
CA LYS A 22 25.46 18.88 3.86
C LYS A 22 24.93 17.72 3.02
N PRO A 23 25.75 17.10 2.14
CA PRO A 23 25.33 15.91 1.44
C PRO A 23 24.87 14.91 2.48
N ILE A 24 23.61 14.46 2.36
CA ILE A 24 23.08 13.41 3.20
C ILE A 24 23.88 12.16 2.82
N HIS A 25 24.90 11.84 3.62
CA HIS A 25 25.63 10.59 3.51
C HIS A 25 24.69 9.48 3.97
N PHE A 26 23.90 9.01 3.03
CA PHE A 26 23.18 7.76 3.17
C PHE A 26 24.26 6.66 3.26
N ASP A 27 24.46 6.06 4.43
CA ASP A 27 25.25 4.83 4.68
C ASP A 27 24.84 3.58 3.85
N LEU A 28 25.40 3.41 2.64
CA LEU A 28 24.91 2.58 1.49
C LEU A 28 24.93 1.06 1.67
N GLU A 29 25.29 0.54 2.83
CA GLU A 29 25.37 -0.90 3.06
C GLU A 29 24.04 -1.49 3.54
N SER A 30 23.04 -1.50 2.66
CA SER A 30 21.80 -2.19 2.96
C SER A 30 21.99 -3.70 2.73
N ARG A 31 22.14 -4.47 3.81
CA ARG A 31 22.33 -5.94 3.77
C ARG A 31 21.01 -6.67 3.55
N ALA A 32 21.06 -7.81 2.86
CA ALA A 32 19.91 -8.70 2.70
C ALA A 32 19.23 -9.01 4.06
N PRO A 33 17.89 -9.14 4.11
CA PRO A 33 17.19 -9.41 5.35
C PRO A 33 17.60 -10.78 5.90
N THR A 34 17.94 -10.83 7.20
CA THR A 34 18.44 -12.05 7.84
C THR A 34 17.30 -12.83 8.47
N PHE A 35 17.16 -14.10 8.11
CA PHE A 35 16.17 -15.00 8.71
C PHE A 35 16.58 -15.44 10.13
N PRO A 36 15.63 -15.56 11.09
CA PRO A 36 14.20 -15.22 11.00
C PRO A 36 13.95 -13.71 11.11
N LEU A 37 12.86 -13.23 10.49
CA LEU A 37 12.44 -11.82 10.57
C LEU A 37 11.62 -11.49 11.83
N TRP A 38 11.44 -12.45 12.72
CA TRP A 38 10.56 -12.37 13.89
C TRP A 38 11.32 -12.73 15.17
N GLY A 39 10.76 -12.30 16.30
CA GLY A 39 11.23 -12.67 17.63
C GLY A 39 10.92 -14.13 18.00
N PRO A 40 11.28 -14.57 19.22
CA PRO A 40 11.10 -15.96 19.65
C PRO A 40 9.64 -16.46 19.60
N ASP A 41 8.66 -15.57 19.79
CA ASP A 41 7.24 -15.87 19.61
C ASP A 41 6.82 -15.51 18.17
N CYS A 42 6.46 -16.54 17.41
CA CYS A 42 6.00 -16.41 16.02
C CYS A 42 4.87 -17.38 15.73
N THR A 43 4.17 -17.78 16.78
CA THR A 43 3.15 -18.83 16.74
C THR A 43 1.99 -18.51 15.80
N HIS A 44 1.80 -17.24 15.43
CA HIS A 44 0.79 -16.81 14.46
C HIS A 44 1.22 -16.85 13.00
N ILE A 45 2.51 -17.01 12.71
CA ILE A 45 3.01 -17.10 11.34
C ILE A 45 2.88 -18.56 10.91
N SER A 46 2.12 -18.83 9.85
CA SER A 46 1.94 -20.19 9.36
C SER A 46 3.27 -20.81 8.93
N ARG A 47 3.41 -22.13 9.05
CA ARG A 47 4.62 -22.84 8.59
C ARG A 47 4.92 -22.57 7.11
N THR A 48 3.87 -22.44 6.31
CA THR A 48 3.99 -22.14 4.88
C THR A 48 4.58 -20.75 4.66
N LEU A 49 4.09 -19.74 5.36
CA LEU A 49 4.67 -18.39 5.29
C LEU A 49 6.10 -18.37 5.84
N GLN A 50 6.39 -19.08 6.94
CA GLN A 50 7.75 -19.17 7.48
C GLN A 50 8.73 -19.72 6.44
N GLN A 51 8.34 -20.77 5.71
CA GLN A 51 9.15 -21.34 4.65
C GLN A 51 9.33 -20.38 3.47
N ALA A 52 8.27 -19.67 3.06
CA ALA A 52 8.35 -18.68 1.99
C ALA A 52 9.28 -17.51 2.36
N VAL A 53 9.21 -17.01 3.59
CA VAL A 53 10.12 -15.97 4.11
C VAL A 53 11.56 -16.48 4.16
N LYS A 54 11.78 -17.72 4.61
CA LYS A 54 13.10 -18.35 4.60
C LYS A 54 13.70 -18.41 3.20
N THR A 55 12.92 -18.84 2.21
CA THR A 55 13.33 -18.86 0.81
C THR A 55 13.65 -17.46 0.31
N TYR A 56 12.77 -16.47 0.54
CA TYR A 56 13.01 -15.07 0.17
C TYR A 56 14.31 -14.51 0.75
N CYS A 57 14.57 -14.73 2.05
CA CYS A 57 15.79 -14.26 2.70
C CYS A 57 17.05 -14.98 2.18
N SER A 58 16.97 -16.29 1.93
CA SER A 58 18.13 -17.09 1.49
C SER A 58 18.50 -16.82 0.03
N ASP A 59 17.49 -16.57 -0.81
CA ASP A 59 17.65 -16.38 -2.25
C ASP A 59 17.62 -14.90 -2.65
N PHE A 60 17.66 -13.97 -1.68
CA PHE A 60 17.45 -12.54 -1.90
C PHE A 60 18.31 -11.99 -3.06
N ASP A 61 19.62 -12.21 -3.02
CA ASP A 61 20.54 -11.70 -4.06
C ASP A 61 20.24 -12.32 -5.43
N THR A 62 19.79 -13.57 -5.46
CA THR A 62 19.43 -14.28 -6.70
C THR A 62 18.10 -13.77 -7.27
N ILE A 63 17.12 -13.52 -6.40
CA ILE A 63 15.81 -12.96 -6.75
C ILE A 63 15.99 -11.60 -7.44
N TYR A 64 16.83 -10.73 -6.89
CA TYR A 64 17.03 -9.36 -7.39
C TYR A 64 18.22 -9.20 -8.36
N ALA A 65 18.94 -10.28 -8.67
CA ALA A 65 20.02 -10.25 -9.66
C ALA A 65 19.55 -9.65 -11.00
N GLY A 66 20.32 -8.69 -11.50
CA GLY A 66 20.07 -8.02 -12.78
C GLY A 66 19.05 -6.87 -12.75
N ILE A 67 18.50 -6.50 -11.58
CA ILE A 67 17.62 -5.33 -11.43
C ILE A 67 18.48 -4.09 -11.11
N PRO A 68 18.64 -3.09 -11.99
CA PRO A 68 19.47 -1.93 -11.69
C PRO A 68 18.97 -1.16 -10.47
N GLY A 69 19.87 -0.73 -9.59
CA GLY A 69 19.51 0.11 -8.45
C GLY A 69 18.78 -0.58 -7.29
N TYR A 70 18.64 -1.92 -7.28
CA TYR A 70 17.94 -2.63 -6.19
C TYR A 70 18.57 -2.44 -4.79
N ILE A 71 19.82 -1.96 -4.72
CA ILE A 71 20.55 -1.61 -3.49
C ILE A 71 20.03 -0.28 -2.87
N LEU A 72 19.09 0.42 -3.51
CA LEU A 72 18.46 1.62 -2.94
C LEU A 72 17.39 1.26 -1.88
N ARG A 73 17.88 0.93 -0.68
CA ARG A 73 17.41 1.23 0.70
C ARG A 73 15.94 1.21 1.14
N SER A 74 14.95 1.30 0.28
CA SER A 74 13.53 1.44 0.66
C SER A 74 12.63 0.38 0.03
N SER A 75 13.22 -0.61 -0.65
CA SER A 75 12.53 -1.55 -1.53
C SER A 75 12.47 -2.99 -0.99
N TYR A 76 12.90 -3.23 0.25
CA TYR A 76 12.75 -4.55 0.85
C TYR A 76 11.27 -4.88 1.00
N LEU A 77 10.84 -5.94 0.32
CA LEU A 77 9.50 -6.48 0.49
C LEU A 77 9.22 -6.79 1.95
N LEU A 78 10.21 -7.38 2.63
CA LEU A 78 10.20 -7.65 4.05
C LEU A 78 11.51 -7.14 4.65
N ASN A 79 11.39 -6.28 5.65
CA ASN A 79 12.51 -5.87 6.49
C ASN A 79 12.23 -6.30 7.95
N ASN A 80 13.25 -6.22 8.81
CA ASN A 80 13.15 -6.55 10.23
C ASN A 80 12.15 -5.65 11.00
N GLY A 81 11.63 -4.60 10.37
CA GLY A 81 10.62 -3.69 10.92
C GLY A 81 9.20 -3.97 10.43
N CYS A 82 8.94 -5.05 9.68
CA CYS A 82 7.58 -5.37 9.26
C CYS A 82 6.70 -5.67 10.49
N SER A 83 5.72 -4.80 10.76
CA SER A 83 4.90 -4.85 11.98
C SER A 83 4.12 -6.17 12.11
N TYR A 84 3.90 -6.90 11.01
CA TYR A 84 3.28 -8.24 11.02
C TYR A 84 4.06 -9.27 11.85
N PHE A 85 5.39 -9.16 11.88
CA PHE A 85 6.27 -10.06 12.63
C PHE A 85 6.34 -9.71 14.12
N SER A 86 5.64 -8.67 14.58
CA SER A 86 5.53 -8.32 16.00
C SER A 86 4.40 -9.07 16.68
N ASP A 87 4.62 -9.51 17.93
CA ASP A 87 3.59 -10.06 18.81
C ASP A 87 2.42 -9.10 19.06
N SER A 88 2.65 -7.79 18.86
CA SER A 88 1.62 -6.76 19.00
C SER A 88 0.67 -6.68 17.80
N TYR A 89 0.89 -7.49 16.75
CA TYR A 89 0.06 -7.43 15.55
C TYR A 89 -1.40 -7.87 15.85
N PRO A 90 -2.41 -7.14 15.33
CA PRO A 90 -3.82 -7.44 15.56
C PRO A 90 -4.24 -8.89 15.34
N VAL A 91 -4.56 -9.63 16.42
CA VAL A 91 -4.87 -11.07 16.38
C VAL A 91 -5.91 -11.43 15.32
N ARG A 92 -6.99 -10.65 15.23
CA ARG A 92 -8.09 -10.88 14.28
C ARG A 92 -7.62 -10.86 12.82
N LEU A 93 -6.64 -10.03 12.49
CA LEU A 93 -6.17 -9.86 11.10
C LEU A 93 -4.96 -10.74 10.77
N ARG A 94 -4.41 -11.48 11.75
CA ARG A 94 -3.21 -12.31 11.53
C ARG A 94 -3.39 -13.34 10.43
N ALA A 95 -4.54 -14.03 10.40
CA ALA A 95 -4.78 -15.11 9.45
C ALA A 95 -4.92 -14.60 8.00
N ILE A 96 -5.63 -13.50 7.77
CA ILE A 96 -5.73 -12.92 6.43
C ILE A 96 -4.42 -12.27 5.99
N THR A 97 -3.70 -11.60 6.90
CA THR A 97 -2.37 -11.05 6.58
C THR A 97 -1.37 -12.16 6.28
N ASP A 98 -1.42 -13.30 6.98
CA ASP A 98 -0.59 -14.48 6.70
C ASP A 98 -0.79 -14.96 5.25
N ARG A 99 -2.06 -15.17 4.86
CA ARG A 99 -2.44 -15.56 3.49
C ARG A 99 -2.01 -14.52 2.46
N TYR A 100 -2.17 -13.24 2.78
CA TYR A 100 -1.81 -12.12 1.91
C TYR A 100 -0.29 -12.05 1.69
N LEU A 101 0.51 -12.10 2.74
CA LEU A 101 1.97 -12.10 2.62
C LEU A 101 2.48 -13.34 1.90
N LEU A 102 1.84 -14.50 2.12
CA LEU A 102 2.15 -15.70 1.37
C LEU A 102 1.89 -15.49 -0.13
N PHE A 103 0.71 -14.99 -0.50
CA PHE A 103 0.39 -14.62 -1.88
C PHE A 103 1.43 -13.66 -2.47
N VAL A 104 1.81 -12.62 -1.73
CA VAL A 104 2.79 -11.64 -2.21
C VAL A 104 4.13 -12.29 -2.50
N LEU A 105 4.61 -13.17 -1.61
CA LEU A 105 5.91 -13.85 -1.77
C LEU A 105 5.89 -14.94 -2.85
N THR A 106 4.82 -15.72 -2.95
CA THR A 106 4.80 -16.92 -3.81
C THR A 106 4.18 -16.69 -5.18
N GLU A 107 3.39 -15.62 -5.36
CA GLU A 107 2.70 -15.33 -6.61
C GLU A 107 3.08 -13.95 -7.16
N LEU A 108 2.85 -12.87 -6.40
CA LEU A 108 3.00 -11.50 -6.91
C LEU A 108 4.46 -11.13 -7.18
N LEU A 109 5.38 -11.39 -6.22
CA LEU A 109 6.80 -11.05 -6.36
C LEU A 109 7.44 -11.76 -7.56
N PRO A 110 7.31 -13.09 -7.74
CA PRO A 110 7.82 -13.76 -8.92
C PRO A 110 7.28 -13.17 -10.23
N PHE A 111 5.97 -12.90 -10.29
CA PHE A 111 5.35 -12.27 -11.46
C PHE A 111 5.92 -10.88 -11.74
N ALA A 112 6.03 -10.03 -10.71
CA ALA A 112 6.56 -8.67 -10.86
C ALA A 112 8.02 -8.67 -11.33
N ILE A 113 8.84 -9.59 -10.83
CA ILE A 113 10.24 -9.75 -11.28
C ILE A 113 10.29 -10.19 -12.74
N LEU A 114 9.48 -11.19 -13.13
CA LEU A 114 9.42 -11.64 -14.52
C LEU A 114 8.99 -10.52 -15.46
N ARG A 115 8.01 -9.71 -15.05
CA ARG A 115 7.55 -8.55 -15.82
C ARG A 115 8.63 -7.48 -15.95
N PHE A 116 9.32 -7.18 -14.85
CA PHE A 116 10.40 -6.20 -14.88
C PHE A 116 11.55 -6.66 -15.80
N ARG A 117 11.95 -7.93 -15.73
CA ARG A 117 12.98 -8.51 -16.59
C ARG A 117 12.57 -8.62 -18.07
N ALA A 118 11.28 -8.58 -18.36
CA ALA A 118 10.77 -8.59 -19.73
C ALA A 118 10.76 -7.18 -20.39
N LEU A 119 11.05 -6.12 -19.62
CA LEU A 119 11.22 -4.78 -20.17
C LEU A 119 12.48 -4.71 -21.05
N SER A 120 12.48 -3.83 -22.06
CA SER A 120 13.69 -3.55 -22.83
C SER A 120 14.76 -2.89 -21.95
N GLU A 121 16.04 -2.93 -22.36
CA GLU A 121 17.12 -2.23 -21.64
C GLU A 121 16.83 -0.73 -21.49
N GLU A 122 16.24 -0.10 -22.51
CA GLU A 122 15.81 1.30 -22.46
C GLU A 122 14.73 1.52 -21.40
N GLN A 123 13.69 0.69 -21.39
CA GLN A 123 12.61 0.76 -20.40
C GLN A 123 13.09 0.45 -18.97
N MET A 124 14.07 -0.43 -18.80
CA MET A 124 14.70 -0.70 -17.51
C MET A 124 15.62 0.44 -17.06
N ALA A 125 16.28 1.12 -17.99
CA ALA A 125 17.14 2.27 -17.72
C ALA A 125 16.32 3.52 -17.34
N GLU A 126 15.04 3.59 -17.74
CA GLU A 126 14.13 4.62 -17.27
C GLU A 126 13.99 4.58 -15.74
N MET A 127 14.38 5.68 -15.09
CA MET A 127 14.29 5.85 -13.63
C MET A 127 12.88 5.56 -13.11
N THR A 128 11.86 5.91 -13.89
CA THR A 128 10.44 5.64 -13.57
C THR A 128 10.18 4.14 -13.38
N SER A 129 10.68 3.27 -14.25
CA SER A 129 10.47 1.82 -14.14
C SER A 129 11.13 1.24 -12.89
N GLN A 130 12.35 1.67 -12.57
CA GLN A 130 13.06 1.24 -11.36
C GLN A 130 12.36 1.72 -10.09
N MET A 131 11.93 2.99 -10.07
CA MET A 131 11.17 3.56 -8.96
C MET A 131 9.83 2.85 -8.78
N LEU A 132 9.11 2.58 -9.86
CA LEU A 132 7.85 1.86 -9.80
C LEU A 132 8.04 0.44 -9.30
N PHE A 133 9.14 -0.23 -9.66
CA PHE A 133 9.41 -1.58 -9.15
C PHE A 133 9.67 -1.62 -7.66
N ALA A 134 10.56 -0.75 -7.18
CA ALA A 134 10.80 -0.56 -5.76
C ALA A 134 9.50 -0.19 -5.01
N SER A 135 8.69 0.69 -5.60
CA SER A 135 7.44 1.15 -5.01
C SER A 135 6.38 0.07 -5.00
N LEU A 136 6.25 -0.77 -6.02
CA LEU A 136 5.19 -1.77 -6.11
C LEU A 136 5.16 -2.69 -4.90
N LEU A 137 6.33 -3.19 -4.50
CA LEU A 137 6.48 -4.09 -3.36
C LEU A 137 6.25 -3.36 -2.03
N ASN A 138 6.69 -2.10 -1.94
CA ASN A 138 6.40 -1.25 -0.79
C ASN A 138 4.88 -1.00 -0.64
N GLU A 139 4.20 -0.65 -1.73
CA GLU A 139 2.75 -0.43 -1.74
C GLU A 139 1.98 -1.72 -1.42
N ALA A 140 2.46 -2.87 -1.90
CA ALA A 140 1.85 -4.16 -1.63
C ALA A 140 2.04 -4.62 -0.18
N VAL A 141 3.22 -4.41 0.43
CA VAL A 141 3.50 -4.94 1.77
C VAL A 141 3.50 -3.87 2.84
N ASP A 142 4.44 -2.93 2.80
CA ASP A 142 4.65 -1.92 3.85
C ASP A 142 3.34 -1.19 4.18
N LYS A 143 2.64 -0.69 3.16
CA LYS A 143 1.40 0.09 3.38
C LYS A 143 0.24 -0.71 3.94
N VAL A 144 0.23 -2.03 3.71
CA VAL A 144 -0.81 -2.91 4.22
C VAL A 144 -0.47 -3.37 5.64
N THR A 145 0.78 -3.82 5.85
CA THR A 145 1.18 -4.50 7.08
C THR A 145 1.78 -3.60 8.14
N ASN A 146 2.38 -2.46 7.78
CA ASN A 146 3.11 -1.62 8.73
C ASN A 146 2.22 -0.58 9.41
N ASP A 147 2.89 0.39 10.01
CA ASP A 147 2.37 1.39 10.93
C ASP A 147 1.47 2.44 10.28
N GLU A 148 1.22 2.33 8.97
CA GLU A 148 0.25 3.15 8.26
C GLU A 148 -1.18 2.58 8.38
N LEU A 149 -1.35 1.26 8.23
CA LEU A 149 -2.65 0.62 8.21
C LEU A 149 -2.86 -0.38 9.35
N VAL A 150 -2.52 -1.66 9.15
CA VAL A 150 -2.88 -2.71 10.11
C VAL A 150 -2.01 -2.64 11.36
N GLY A 151 -0.69 -2.60 11.21
CA GLY A 151 0.27 -2.45 12.30
C GLY A 151 0.13 -1.10 13.01
N GLY A 152 -0.44 -0.10 12.35
CA GLY A 152 -0.56 1.25 12.87
C GLY A 152 -1.92 1.61 13.40
N MET A 153 -2.69 2.30 12.56
CA MET A 153 -3.95 2.91 12.96
C MET A 153 -5.00 1.89 13.40
N ILE A 154 -5.09 0.74 12.73
CA ILE A 154 -6.01 -0.34 13.14
C ILE A 154 -5.59 -0.89 14.50
N ARG A 155 -4.29 -1.19 14.71
CA ARG A 155 -3.76 -1.61 16.02
C ARG A 155 -4.11 -0.59 17.12
N LYS A 156 -3.89 0.71 16.88
CA LYS A 156 -4.24 1.79 17.82
C LYS A 156 -5.74 1.81 18.15
N ARG A 157 -6.60 1.62 17.14
CA ARG A 157 -8.07 1.55 17.34
C ARG A 157 -8.48 0.32 18.14
N ILE A 158 -7.88 -0.84 17.89
CA ILE A 158 -8.14 -2.06 18.66
C ILE A 158 -7.77 -1.84 20.12
N ALA A 159 -6.58 -1.28 20.39
CA ALA A 159 -6.13 -0.97 21.74
C ALA A 159 -7.06 0.02 22.47
N ALA A 160 -7.68 0.95 21.74
CA ALA A 160 -8.65 1.89 22.27
C ALA A 160 -10.10 1.34 22.37
N GLY A 161 -10.36 0.09 21.96
CA GLY A 161 -11.71 -0.47 21.92
C GLY A 161 -12.62 0.14 20.83
N LEU A 162 -12.04 0.82 19.84
CA LEU A 162 -12.75 1.53 18.76
C LEU A 162 -12.81 0.72 17.46
N PHE A 163 -12.28 -0.49 17.43
CA PHE A 163 -12.28 -1.36 16.27
C PHE A 163 -13.34 -2.45 16.39
N ARG A 164 -14.38 -2.34 15.57
CA ARG A 164 -15.51 -3.28 15.59
C ARG A 164 -15.22 -4.52 14.78
N GLU A 165 -16.02 -5.56 15.02
CA GLU A 165 -15.99 -6.80 14.25
C GLU A 165 -16.31 -6.59 12.78
N GLY A 166 -17.34 -5.80 12.46
CA GLY A 166 -17.68 -5.46 11.07
C GLY A 166 -16.53 -4.82 10.31
N GLN A 167 -15.79 -3.89 10.94
CA GLN A 167 -14.59 -3.29 10.36
C GLN A 167 -13.50 -4.32 10.07
N GLY A 168 -13.25 -5.24 11.02
CA GLY A 168 -12.31 -6.35 10.82
C GLY A 168 -12.69 -7.21 9.63
N ARG A 169 -13.96 -7.60 9.53
CA ARG A 169 -14.47 -8.43 8.44
C ARG A 169 -14.37 -7.75 7.08
N LEU A 170 -14.62 -6.44 7.02
CA LEU A 170 -14.48 -5.69 5.78
C LEU A 170 -13.02 -5.56 5.33
N VAL A 171 -12.08 -5.40 6.27
CA VAL A 171 -10.63 -5.41 5.96
C VAL A 171 -10.20 -6.78 5.43
N GLU A 172 -10.65 -7.87 6.06
CA GLU A 172 -10.41 -9.24 5.59
C GLU A 172 -10.88 -9.41 4.14
N LEU A 173 -12.15 -9.05 3.87
CA LEU A 173 -12.73 -9.12 2.54
C LEU A 173 -11.97 -8.24 1.54
N GLY A 174 -11.57 -7.04 1.95
CA GLY A 174 -10.79 -6.13 1.11
C GLY A 174 -9.46 -6.76 0.67
N LEU A 175 -8.75 -7.43 1.58
CA LEU A 175 -7.52 -8.16 1.26
C LEU A 175 -7.78 -9.38 0.38
N GLU A 176 -8.88 -10.09 0.58
CA GLU A 176 -9.27 -11.22 -0.31
C GLU A 176 -9.56 -10.73 -1.74
N VAL A 177 -10.35 -9.66 -1.87
CA VAL A 177 -10.64 -9.02 -3.16
C VAL A 177 -9.36 -8.48 -3.81
N MET A 178 -8.44 -7.92 -3.03
CA MET A 178 -7.15 -7.47 -3.54
C MET A 178 -6.33 -8.62 -4.11
N MET A 179 -6.18 -9.73 -3.38
CA MET A 179 -5.47 -10.91 -3.89
C MET A 179 -6.11 -11.46 -5.17
N GLU A 180 -7.44 -11.61 -5.20
CA GLU A 180 -8.12 -12.14 -6.38
C GLU A 180 -8.06 -11.18 -7.58
N GLY A 181 -8.23 -9.87 -7.34
CA GLY A 181 -8.10 -8.84 -8.36
C GLY A 181 -6.70 -8.82 -8.99
N LEU A 182 -5.66 -8.97 -8.17
CA LEU A 182 -4.28 -9.10 -8.66
C LEU A 182 -4.05 -10.41 -9.41
N ARG A 183 -4.60 -11.55 -8.96
CA ARG A 183 -4.53 -12.81 -9.73
C ARG A 183 -5.21 -12.70 -11.09
N MET A 184 -6.37 -12.05 -11.15
CA MET A 184 -7.07 -11.81 -12.41
C MET A 184 -6.23 -10.96 -13.37
N VAL A 185 -5.56 -9.93 -12.86
CA VAL A 185 -4.61 -9.10 -13.60
C VAL A 185 -3.43 -9.95 -14.09
N MET A 186 -2.84 -10.75 -13.21
CA MET A 186 -1.68 -11.60 -13.52
C MET A 186 -2.00 -12.62 -14.62
N ARG A 187 -3.22 -13.20 -14.64
CA ARG A 187 -3.65 -14.17 -15.67
C ARG A 187 -3.82 -13.57 -17.07
N LYS A 188 -3.97 -12.25 -17.21
CA LYS A 188 -4.11 -11.57 -18.51
C LYS A 188 -2.75 -11.34 -19.18
N GLU A 189 -1.84 -12.31 -19.05
CA GLU A 189 -0.38 -12.24 -19.19
C GLU A 189 0.22 -11.52 -20.43
N VAL A 190 -0.57 -11.11 -21.41
CA VAL A 190 -0.08 -10.55 -22.67
C VAL A 190 -0.25 -9.02 -22.74
N GLU A 191 -1.13 -8.40 -21.95
CA GLU A 191 -1.50 -6.98 -22.15
C GLU A 191 -1.16 -6.04 -21.00
N ILE A 192 -0.90 -6.54 -19.79
CA ILE A 192 -0.66 -5.65 -18.64
C ILE A 192 0.80 -5.20 -18.56
N GLY A 193 1.00 -3.90 -18.75
CA GLY A 193 2.27 -3.23 -18.52
C GLY A 193 2.58 -3.09 -17.02
N TYR A 194 3.86 -2.87 -16.69
CA TYR A 194 4.31 -2.73 -15.30
C TYR A 194 3.62 -1.56 -14.57
N VAL A 195 3.42 -0.44 -15.27
CA VAL A 195 2.70 0.74 -14.77
C VAL A 195 1.26 0.40 -14.41
N GLU A 196 0.57 -0.39 -15.23
CA GLU A 196 -0.80 -0.79 -14.94
C GLU A 196 -0.87 -1.71 -13.72
N LEU A 197 0.07 -2.67 -13.61
CA LEU A 197 0.17 -3.54 -12.43
C LEU A 197 0.37 -2.71 -11.15
N PHE A 198 1.29 -1.74 -11.17
CA PHE A 198 1.51 -0.81 -10.05
C PHE A 198 0.23 -0.04 -9.70
N GLY A 199 -0.43 0.56 -10.69
CA GLY A 199 -1.69 1.27 -10.49
C GLY A 199 -2.78 0.40 -9.86
N LYS A 200 -2.86 -0.88 -10.23
CA LYS A 200 -3.80 -1.84 -9.62
C LYS A 200 -3.46 -2.15 -8.17
N VAL A 201 -2.19 -2.33 -7.83
CA VAL A 201 -1.74 -2.51 -6.44
C VAL A 201 -2.12 -1.30 -5.59
N VAL A 202 -1.81 -0.09 -6.06
CA VAL A 202 -2.13 1.17 -5.37
C VAL A 202 -3.63 1.30 -5.15
N TYR A 203 -4.43 1.11 -6.20
CA TYR A 203 -5.89 1.21 -6.13
C TYR A 203 -6.50 0.23 -5.12
N LEU A 204 -6.09 -1.04 -5.17
CA LEU A 204 -6.64 -2.07 -4.27
C LEU A 204 -6.20 -1.82 -2.82
N ARG A 205 -4.96 -1.38 -2.60
CA ARG A 205 -4.47 -0.96 -1.28
C ARG A 205 -5.29 0.21 -0.73
N ASP A 206 -5.60 1.21 -1.56
CA ASP A 206 -6.39 2.38 -1.16
C ASP A 206 -7.83 1.98 -0.82
N MET A 207 -8.41 0.99 -1.50
CA MET A 207 -9.70 0.42 -1.12
C MET A 207 -9.66 -0.22 0.27
N VAL A 208 -8.64 -1.04 0.57
CA VAL A 208 -8.49 -1.65 1.90
C VAL A 208 -8.32 -0.57 2.98
N SER A 209 -7.52 0.46 2.68
CA SER A 209 -7.34 1.61 3.56
C SER A 209 -8.67 2.33 3.80
N PHE A 210 -9.40 2.69 2.74
CA PHE A 210 -10.71 3.35 2.84
C PHE A 210 -11.69 2.55 3.70
N VAL A 211 -11.75 1.25 3.49
CA VAL A 211 -12.65 0.36 4.24
C VAL A 211 -12.25 0.26 5.72
N GLY A 212 -10.96 0.13 6.03
CA GLY A 212 -10.48 0.06 7.42
C GLY A 212 -10.47 1.40 8.17
N MET A 213 -10.30 2.50 7.44
CA MET A 213 -9.99 3.82 8.00
C MET A 213 -11.09 4.86 7.84
N THR A 214 -11.96 4.74 6.84
CA THR A 214 -12.98 5.76 6.58
C THR A 214 -14.36 5.31 7.02
N ILE A 215 -14.65 4.02 6.92
CA ILE A 215 -15.93 3.48 7.36
C ILE A 215 -16.00 3.50 8.90
N ARG A 216 -16.87 4.37 9.43
CA ARG A 216 -17.10 4.54 10.88
C ARG A 216 -18.53 4.22 11.32
N SER A 217 -19.43 3.93 10.39
CA SER A 217 -20.84 3.65 10.65
C SER A 217 -21.11 2.14 10.68
N GLU A 218 -21.56 1.63 11.83
CA GLU A 218 -21.96 0.23 11.97
C GLU A 218 -23.10 -0.14 11.01
N ARG A 219 -24.08 0.76 10.81
CA ARG A 219 -25.16 0.53 9.84
C ARG A 219 -24.62 0.36 8.42
N MET A 220 -23.60 1.13 8.05
CA MET A 220 -22.95 1.01 6.75
C MET A 220 -22.15 -0.29 6.64
N GLU A 221 -21.43 -0.68 7.72
CA GLU A 221 -20.71 -1.95 7.79
C GLU A 221 -21.65 -3.14 7.58
N SER A 222 -22.75 -3.19 8.32
CA SER A 222 -23.75 -4.26 8.22
C SER A 222 -24.45 -4.27 6.86
N ALA A 223 -24.72 -3.10 6.26
CA ALA A 223 -25.30 -3.04 4.92
C ALA A 223 -24.34 -3.59 3.85
N ILE A 224 -23.05 -3.23 3.91
CA ILE A 224 -22.03 -3.73 2.97
C ILE A 224 -21.84 -5.24 3.18
N LEU A 225 -21.67 -5.69 4.43
CA LEU A 225 -21.48 -7.11 4.73
C LEU A 225 -22.71 -7.94 4.38
N GLY A 226 -23.91 -7.42 4.61
CA GLY A 226 -25.16 -8.06 4.18
C GLY A 226 -25.21 -8.21 2.66
N TYR A 227 -24.97 -7.11 1.93
CA TYR A 227 -24.95 -7.13 0.47
C TYR A 227 -23.89 -8.07 -0.13
N VAL A 228 -22.70 -8.14 0.47
CA VAL A 228 -21.64 -9.07 0.03
C VAL A 228 -21.95 -10.52 0.42
N GLY A 229 -22.61 -10.73 1.55
CA GLY A 229 -22.96 -12.05 2.07
C GLY A 229 -24.20 -12.67 1.41
N GLU A 230 -25.03 -11.89 0.74
CA GLU A 230 -26.14 -12.38 -0.08
C GLU A 230 -25.60 -13.22 -1.27
N GLU A 231 -26.22 -14.37 -1.54
CA GLU A 231 -25.82 -15.26 -2.63
C GLU A 231 -26.00 -14.56 -3.98
N GLY A 232 -24.91 -13.98 -4.48
CA GLY A 232 -24.86 -13.27 -5.75
C GLY A 232 -24.78 -11.76 -5.56
N VAL A 233 -23.55 -11.23 -5.59
CA VAL A 233 -23.32 -9.79 -5.74
C VAL A 233 -24.07 -9.33 -6.98
N ASN A 234 -25.05 -8.43 -6.80
CA ASN A 234 -25.82 -7.90 -7.90
C ASN A 234 -24.90 -7.09 -8.84
N LEU A 235 -24.47 -7.72 -9.93
CA LEU A 235 -23.56 -7.12 -10.89
C LEU A 235 -24.13 -5.86 -11.56
N GLU A 236 -25.46 -5.69 -11.60
CA GLU A 236 -26.06 -4.46 -12.10
C GLU A 236 -25.79 -3.29 -11.17
N VAL A 237 -25.87 -3.51 -9.85
CA VAL A 237 -25.49 -2.52 -8.83
C VAL A 237 -24.01 -2.19 -8.94
N VAL A 238 -23.13 -3.19 -9.06
CA VAL A 238 -21.69 -2.98 -9.26
C VAL A 238 -21.42 -2.14 -10.52
N ARG A 239 -22.07 -2.46 -11.63
CA ARG A 239 -21.95 -1.69 -12.88
C ARG A 239 -22.50 -0.27 -12.75
N ALA A 240 -23.61 -0.10 -12.05
CA ALA A 240 -24.20 1.22 -11.81
C ALA A 240 -23.29 2.09 -10.96
N VAL A 241 -22.73 1.54 -9.88
CA VAL A 241 -21.72 2.23 -9.05
C VAL A 241 -20.50 2.58 -9.89
N GLY A 242 -20.00 1.65 -10.71
CA GLY A 242 -18.87 1.91 -11.60
C GLY A 242 -19.11 3.07 -12.58
N ARG A 243 -20.30 3.17 -13.17
CA ARG A 243 -20.67 4.30 -14.06
C ARG A 243 -20.72 5.62 -13.28
N VAL A 244 -21.39 5.64 -12.12
CA VAL A 244 -21.50 6.86 -11.30
C VAL A 244 -20.12 7.32 -10.83
N SER A 245 -19.25 6.41 -10.41
CA SER A 245 -17.88 6.74 -10.02
C SER A 245 -17.08 7.34 -11.18
N ALA A 246 -17.23 6.82 -12.40
CA ALA A 246 -16.59 7.39 -13.58
C ALA A 246 -17.13 8.79 -13.93
N GLU A 247 -18.45 9.00 -13.83
CA GLU A 247 -19.08 10.32 -14.03
C GLU A 247 -18.61 11.36 -13.00
N ILE A 248 -18.50 10.97 -11.73
CA ILE A 248 -17.96 11.83 -10.67
C ILE A 248 -16.49 12.16 -10.95
N GLY A 249 -15.68 11.16 -11.31
CA GLY A 249 -14.28 11.36 -11.67
C GLY A 249 -14.10 12.37 -12.81
N ALA A 250 -14.86 12.21 -13.90
CA ALA A 250 -14.82 13.12 -15.04
C ALA A 250 -15.23 14.56 -14.66
N ARG A 251 -16.19 14.73 -13.74
CA ARG A 251 -16.60 16.07 -13.25
C ARG A 251 -15.51 16.72 -12.41
N VAL A 252 -14.82 15.96 -11.57
CA VAL A 252 -13.72 16.47 -10.73
C VAL A 252 -12.53 16.87 -11.62
N GLU A 253 -12.21 16.09 -12.65
CA GLU A 253 -11.17 16.45 -13.62
C GLU A 253 -11.50 17.74 -14.38
N CYS A 254 -12.73 17.90 -14.89
CA CYS A 254 -13.16 19.13 -15.55
C CYS A 254 -13.05 20.36 -14.62
N GLN A 255 -13.46 20.23 -13.35
CA GLN A 255 -13.34 21.32 -12.38
C GLN A 255 -11.88 21.66 -12.07
N SER A 256 -10.99 20.67 -11.96
CA SER A 256 -9.56 20.90 -11.73
C SER A 256 -8.84 21.59 -12.91
N VAL A 257 -9.35 21.41 -14.14
CA VAL A 257 -8.85 22.10 -15.33
C VAL A 257 -9.37 23.54 -15.40
N GLU A 258 -10.61 23.77 -14.96
CA GLU A 258 -11.21 25.12 -14.87
C GLU A 258 -10.57 25.95 -13.74
N ASP A 259 -10.24 25.33 -12.60
CA ASP A 259 -9.61 25.99 -11.45
C ASP A 259 -8.08 26.14 -11.61
N GLY A 260 -7.45 25.44 -12.56
CA GLY A 260 -6.01 25.45 -12.81
C GLY A 260 -5.48 26.51 -13.79
N PHE A 261 -6.36 27.38 -14.32
CA PHE A 261 -6.01 28.31 -15.42
C PHE A 261 -6.04 29.80 -15.07
N TYR A 262 -5.89 30.20 -13.80
CA TYR A 262 -5.73 31.60 -13.35
C TYR A 262 -5.21 31.51 -11.90
N GLU A 263 -4.02 31.94 -11.46
CA GLU A 263 -3.27 33.17 -11.72
C GLU A 263 -1.79 33.00 -11.30
N GLY A 264 -0.89 33.71 -12.00
CA GLY A 264 0.13 34.50 -11.29
C GLY A 264 1.57 34.01 -11.27
N TRP A 265 2.24 33.95 -12.43
CA TRP A 265 3.66 34.36 -12.54
C TRP A 265 3.83 35.22 -13.80
N SER A 266 3.48 36.50 -13.64
CA SER A 266 3.98 37.62 -14.44
C SER A 266 4.74 38.56 -13.51
#